data_AF-A0A3A0C6T7-F1
#
_entry.id   AF-A0A3A0C6T7-F1
#
_cell.length_a   1.000
_cell.length_b   1.000
_cell.length_c   1.000
_cell.angle_alpha   90.00
_cell.angle_beta   90.00
_cell.angle_gamma   90.00
#
_symmetry.space_group_name_H-M   'P 1'
#
loop_
_entity.id
_entity.type
_entity.pdbx_description
1 polymer ?
#
loop_
_entity_poly.entity_id
_entity_poly.type
_entity_poly.pdbx_seq_one_letter_code
_entity_poly.pdbx_strand_id
1 'polypeptide(L)'
;MGGEPPNELFDSALAGAGSSPRHKRAAHRRLFHEMVKAEIESGTLSSSRRRALVRFARRLGILPPEAKLIIRAVEYAMGQVSARTDEMLAAERAAGAKRLENLEAALRIGLALLLAVLYCMLARWVFGLVF
;
A
#
# COMPACT_ATOMS: atom_id res chain seq x y z
N MET A 1 -26.76 -38.68 -34.81
CA MET A 1 -27.10 -38.41 -33.40
C MET A 1 -25.98 -37.58 -32.81
N GLY A 2 -26.14 -36.25 -32.80
CA GLY A 2 -25.17 -35.33 -32.19
C GLY A 2 -25.59 -35.07 -30.76
N GLY A 3 -24.93 -35.70 -29.80
CA GLY A 3 -25.11 -35.37 -28.39
C GLY A 3 -24.38 -34.06 -28.11
N GLU A 4 -25.11 -33.02 -27.71
CA GLU A 4 -24.48 -31.85 -27.08
C GLU A 4 -23.68 -32.33 -25.87
N PRO A 5 -22.42 -31.88 -25.71
CA PRO A 5 -21.67 -32.21 -24.51
C PRO A 5 -22.40 -31.65 -23.28
N PRO A 6 -22.44 -32.40 -22.16
CA PRO A 6 -23.18 -31.98 -20.97
C PRO A 6 -22.61 -30.65 -20.43
N ASN A 7 -23.44 -29.61 -20.46
CA ASN A 7 -23.11 -28.25 -19.98
C ASN A 7 -22.64 -28.19 -18.52
N GLU A 8 -22.91 -29.23 -17.73
CA GLU A 8 -22.57 -29.27 -16.30
C GLU A 8 -21.07 -29.20 -16.00
N LEU A 9 -20.20 -29.70 -16.90
CA LEU A 9 -18.75 -29.60 -16.74
C LEU A 9 -18.23 -28.18 -17.03
N PHE A 10 -18.88 -27.45 -17.93
CA PHE A 10 -18.55 -26.06 -18.21
C PHE A 10 -19.09 -25.12 -17.13
N ASP A 11 -20.31 -25.36 -16.64
CA ASP A 11 -20.91 -24.58 -15.55
C ASP A 11 -20.16 -24.76 -14.22
N SER A 12 -19.68 -25.96 -13.92
CA SER A 12 -18.84 -26.21 -12.73
C SER A 12 -17.44 -25.59 -12.84
N ALA A 13 -16.84 -25.59 -14.03
CA ALA A 13 -15.58 -24.88 -14.29
C ALA A 13 -15.73 -23.35 -14.20
N LEU A 14 -16.84 -22.79 -14.70
CA LEU A 14 -17.15 -21.37 -14.61
C LEU A 14 -17.53 -20.94 -13.18
N ALA A 15 -18.26 -21.78 -12.45
CA ALA A 15 -18.58 -21.57 -11.03
C ALA A 15 -17.31 -21.59 -10.15
N GLY A 16 -16.31 -22.41 -10.49
CA GLY A 16 -14.99 -22.42 -9.84
C GLY A 16 -14.09 -21.24 -10.24
N ALA A 17 -14.18 -20.78 -11.49
CA ALA A 17 -13.35 -19.68 -12.02
C ALA A 17 -13.79 -18.28 -11.55
N GLY A 18 -15.06 -18.10 -11.18
CA GLY A 18 -15.68 -16.80 -10.93
C GLY A 18 -15.34 -16.07 -9.62
N SER A 19 -14.59 -16.68 -8.68
CA SER A 19 -14.45 -16.08 -7.33
C SER A 19 -13.04 -16.03 -6.76
N SER A 20 -12.00 -16.31 -7.56
CA SER A 20 -10.63 -16.16 -7.09
C SER A 20 -10.37 -14.71 -6.60
N PRO A 21 -9.78 -14.51 -5.41
CA PRO A 21 -9.42 -13.18 -4.90
C PRO A 21 -8.60 -12.35 -5.90
N ARG A 22 -7.87 -12.99 -6.83
CA ARG A 22 -7.17 -12.33 -7.94
C ARG A 22 -8.12 -11.67 -8.94
N HIS A 23 -9.23 -12.32 -9.31
CA HIS A 23 -10.20 -11.76 -10.26
C HIS A 23 -10.93 -10.55 -9.67
N LYS A 24 -11.35 -10.62 -8.39
CA LYS A 24 -11.95 -9.48 -7.69
C LYS A 24 -11.00 -8.27 -7.62
N ARG A 25 -9.72 -8.51 -7.32
CA ARG A 25 -8.69 -7.45 -7.31
C ARG A 25 -8.49 -6.82 -8.70
N ALA A 26 -8.46 -7.62 -9.76
CA ALA A 26 -8.34 -7.12 -11.12
C ALA A 26 -9.55 -6.25 -11.53
N ALA A 27 -10.76 -6.67 -11.17
CA ALA A 27 -11.97 -5.89 -11.41
C ALA A 27 -11.96 -4.55 -10.65
N HIS A 28 -11.55 -4.55 -9.37
CA HIS A 28 -11.45 -3.32 -8.58
C HIS A 28 -10.40 -2.35 -9.14
N ARG A 29 -9.27 -2.87 -9.63
CA ARG A 29 -8.22 -2.06 -10.29
C ARG A 29 -8.75 -1.41 -11.56
N ARG A 30 -9.47 -2.16 -12.40
CA ARG A 30 -10.09 -1.64 -13.63
C ARG A 30 -11.11 -0.55 -13.32
N LEU A 31 -11.99 -0.79 -12.36
CA LEU A 31 -12.98 0.20 -11.93
C LEU A 31 -12.32 1.48 -11.40
N PHE A 32 -11.29 1.33 -10.57
CA PHE A 32 -10.54 2.48 -10.07
C PHE A 32 -9.83 3.25 -11.20
N HIS A 33 -9.27 2.55 -12.18
CA HIS A 33 -8.64 3.16 -13.35
C HIS A 33 -9.62 4.02 -14.15
N GLU A 34 -10.80 3.48 -14.47
CA GLU A 34 -11.84 4.23 -15.19
C GLU A 34 -12.32 5.47 -14.42
N MET A 35 -12.47 5.36 -13.09
CA MET A 35 -12.83 6.52 -12.28
C MET A 35 -11.77 7.62 -12.30
N VAL A 36 -10.50 7.24 -12.19
CA VAL A 36 -9.38 8.19 -12.27
C VAL A 36 -9.37 8.86 -13.64
N LYS A 37 -9.58 8.08 -14.71
CA LYS A 37 -9.63 8.59 -16.08
C LYS A 37 -10.75 9.61 -16.26
N ALA A 38 -11.98 9.27 -15.85
CA ALA A 38 -13.12 10.17 -15.91
C ALA A 38 -12.90 11.47 -15.12
N GLU A 39 -12.26 11.38 -13.96
CA GLU A 39 -11.95 12.56 -13.14
C GLU A 39 -10.91 13.47 -13.83
N ILE A 40 -9.91 12.91 -14.52
CA ILE A 40 -8.92 13.68 -15.29
C ILE A 40 -9.52 14.26 -16.58
N GLU A 41 -10.45 13.55 -17.23
CA GLU A 41 -11.20 14.08 -18.37
C GLU A 41 -12.07 15.28 -17.98
N SER A 42 -12.60 15.29 -16.76
CA SER A 42 -13.40 16.39 -16.24
C SER A 42 -12.60 17.67 -15.93
N GLY A 43 -11.27 17.61 -15.93
CA GLY A 43 -10.39 18.75 -15.69
C GLY A 43 -9.10 18.38 -14.97
N THR A 44 -8.42 19.38 -14.39
CA THR A 44 -7.16 19.12 -13.67
C THR A 44 -7.41 18.49 -12.30
N LEU A 45 -6.68 17.40 -12.01
CA LEU A 45 -6.84 16.64 -10.78
C LEU A 45 -6.29 17.43 -9.57
N SER A 46 -7.18 18.06 -8.79
CA SER A 46 -6.78 18.80 -7.59
C SER A 46 -6.22 17.90 -6.47
N SER A 47 -5.42 18.47 -5.57
CA SER A 47 -4.82 17.73 -4.44
C SER A 47 -5.86 17.19 -3.46
N SER A 48 -7.02 17.84 -3.35
CA SER A 48 -8.16 17.36 -2.55
C SER A 48 -8.80 16.15 -3.20
N ARG A 49 -9.05 16.21 -4.51
CA ARG A 49 -9.64 15.12 -5.29
C ARG A 49 -8.73 13.89 -5.31
N ARG A 50 -7.42 14.09 -5.49
CA ARG A 50 -6.40 13.03 -5.42
C ARG A 50 -6.43 12.30 -4.06
N ARG A 51 -6.55 13.04 -2.96
CA ARG A 51 -6.71 12.45 -1.60
C ARG A 51 -8.03 11.69 -1.46
N ALA A 52 -9.12 12.18 -2.05
CA ALA A 52 -10.40 11.49 -2.07
C ALA A 52 -10.31 10.16 -2.83
N LEU A 53 -9.69 10.14 -4.01
CA LEU A 53 -9.46 8.92 -4.80
C LEU A 53 -8.62 7.88 -4.04
N VAL A 54 -7.55 8.29 -3.37
CA VAL A 54 -6.74 7.37 -2.54
C VAL A 54 -7.52 6.83 -1.34
N ARG A 55 -8.41 7.63 -0.73
CA ARG A 55 -9.32 7.14 0.32
C ARG A 55 -10.34 6.14 -0.24
N PHE A 56 -10.86 6.39 -1.43
CA PHE A 56 -11.79 5.50 -2.10
C PHE A 56 -11.13 4.18 -2.50
N ALA A 57 -9.90 4.22 -3.03
CA ALA A 57 -9.12 3.05 -3.38
C ALA A 57 -8.93 2.10 -2.18
N ARG A 58 -8.71 2.65 -0.98
CA ARG A 58 -8.66 1.85 0.26
C ARG A 58 -9.95 1.09 0.53
N ARG A 59 -11.11 1.69 0.26
CA ARG A 59 -12.42 1.01 0.41
C ARG A 59 -12.60 -0.12 -0.61
N LEU A 60 -11.97 -0.01 -1.77
CA LEU A 60 -11.90 -1.07 -2.78
C LEU A 60 -10.84 -2.15 -2.46
N GLY A 61 -10.12 -2.04 -1.34
CA GLY A 61 -9.03 -2.97 -0.99
C GLY A 61 -7.75 -2.76 -1.80
N ILE A 62 -7.60 -1.61 -2.46
CA ILE A 62 -6.39 -1.20 -3.16
C ILE A 62 -5.48 -0.46 -2.16
N LEU A 63 -4.22 -0.86 -2.10
CA LEU A 63 -3.25 -0.25 -1.21
C LEU A 63 -2.96 1.21 -1.64
N PRO A 64 -2.77 2.15 -0.69
CA PRO A 64 -2.43 3.54 -1.01
C PRO A 64 -1.27 3.73 -2.01
N PRO A 65 -0.13 3.03 -1.91
CA PRO A 65 0.94 3.15 -2.90
C PRO A 65 0.51 2.69 -4.30
N GLU A 66 -0.28 1.62 -4.37
CA GLU A 66 -0.81 1.10 -5.63
C GLU A 66 -1.81 2.06 -6.28
N ALA A 67 -2.71 2.64 -5.49
CA ALA A 67 -3.66 3.65 -5.96
C ALA A 67 -2.93 4.88 -6.54
N LYS A 68 -1.86 5.32 -5.89
CA LYS A 68 -1.02 6.42 -6.38
C LYS A 68 -0.34 6.10 -7.70
N LEU A 69 0.14 4.86 -7.87
CA LEU A 69 0.73 4.39 -9.13
C LEU A 69 -0.30 4.40 -10.26
N ILE A 70 -1.52 3.90 -10.01
CA ILE A 70 -2.60 3.90 -11.01
C ILE A 70 -2.95 5.35 -11.39
N ILE A 71 -3.12 6.24 -10.41
CA ILE A 71 -3.37 7.66 -10.69
C ILE A 71 -2.29 8.24 -11.60
N ARG A 72 -1.02 7.95 -11.31
CA ARG A 72 0.10 8.46 -12.08
C ARG A 72 0.20 7.88 -13.49
N ALA A 73 -0.11 6.59 -13.64
CA ALA A 73 -0.16 5.93 -14.94
C ALA A 73 -1.23 6.57 -15.84
N VAL A 74 -2.40 6.90 -15.28
CA VAL A 74 -3.47 7.58 -16.03
C VAL A 74 -3.09 9.03 -16.34
N GLU A 75 -2.53 9.77 -15.39
CA GLU A 75 -2.05 11.15 -15.62
C GLU A 75 -1.01 11.21 -16.74
N TYR A 76 -0.09 10.24 -16.77
CA TYR A 76 0.89 10.11 -17.82
C TYR A 76 0.25 9.76 -19.17
N ALA A 77 -0.66 8.77 -19.20
CA ALA A 77 -1.35 8.36 -20.41
C ALA A 77 -2.21 9.49 -21.02
N MET A 78 -2.75 10.37 -20.19
CA MET A 78 -3.58 11.52 -20.59
C MET A 78 -2.78 12.79 -20.86
N GLY A 79 -1.43 12.73 -20.83
CA GLY A 79 -0.56 13.87 -21.09
C GLY A 79 -0.59 14.96 -20.01
N GLN A 80 -1.28 14.74 -18.89
CA GLN A 80 -1.35 15.67 -17.75
C GLN A 80 -0.27 15.36 -16.71
N VAL A 81 0.98 15.29 -17.15
CA VAL A 81 2.12 15.11 -16.24
C VAL A 81 2.31 16.40 -15.44
N SER A 82 1.71 16.47 -14.25
CA SER A 82 1.85 17.64 -13.40
C SER A 82 3.27 17.70 -12.82
N ALA A 83 3.97 18.82 -12.95
CA ALA A 83 5.29 19.05 -12.32
C ALA A 83 5.22 18.93 -10.78
N ARG A 84 4.05 19.21 -10.18
CA ARG A 84 3.77 19.02 -8.74
C ARG A 84 3.90 17.58 -8.26
N THR A 85 3.85 16.61 -9.18
CA THR A 85 3.91 15.18 -8.83
C THR A 85 5.31 14.73 -8.46
N ASP A 86 6.35 15.47 -8.83
CA ASP A 86 7.73 15.20 -8.44
C ASP A 86 8.05 15.76 -7.07
N GLU A 87 7.54 16.94 -6.73
CA GLU A 87 7.62 17.50 -5.38
C GLU A 87 6.92 16.60 -4.35
N MET A 88 5.75 16.05 -4.71
CA MET A 88 5.01 15.16 -3.80
C MET A 88 5.70 13.81 -3.61
N LEU A 89 6.35 13.27 -4.65
CA LEU A 89 7.20 12.08 -4.53
C LEU A 89 8.46 12.36 -3.71
N ALA A 90 9.09 13.52 -3.90
CA ALA A 90 10.23 13.94 -3.11
C ALA A 90 9.84 14.08 -1.62
N ALA A 91 8.68 14.65 -1.33
CA ALA A 91 8.14 14.76 0.02
C ALA A 91 7.83 13.38 0.64
N GLU A 92 7.28 12.43 -0.12
CA GLU A 92 7.06 11.06 0.38
C GLU A 92 8.36 10.30 0.63
N ARG A 93 9.36 10.44 -0.25
CA ARG A 93 10.69 9.86 -0.05
C ARG A 93 11.37 10.46 1.18
N ALA A 94 11.28 11.78 1.37
CA ALA A 94 11.79 12.46 2.55
C ALA A 94 11.08 12.01 3.84
N ALA A 95 9.75 11.82 3.79
CA ALA A 95 8.99 11.29 4.93
C ALA A 95 9.34 9.82 5.24
N GLY A 96 9.63 9.01 4.21
CA GLY A 96 10.13 7.64 4.36
C GLY A 96 11.52 7.59 5.01
N ALA A 97 12.43 8.48 4.59
CA ALA A 97 13.77 8.59 5.17
C ALA A 97 13.72 8.96 6.66
N LYS A 98 12.90 9.94 7.04
CA LYS A 98 12.70 10.33 8.45
C LYS A 98 12.15 9.19 9.31
N ARG A 99 11.34 8.29 8.75
CA ARG A 99 10.84 7.11 9.49
C ARG A 99 11.93 6.10 9.79
N LEU A 100 12.88 5.91 8.87
CA LEU A 100 14.04 5.05 9.07
C LEU A 100 14.98 5.63 10.14
N GLU A 101 15.25 6.94 10.09
CA GLU A 101 16.03 7.63 11.11
C GLU A 101 15.40 7.51 12.50
N ASN A 102 14.07 7.70 12.61
CA ASN A 102 13.36 7.56 13.88
C ASN A 102 13.38 6.12 14.41
N LEU A 103 13.32 5.11 13.53
CA LEU A 103 13.46 3.70 13.92
C LEU A 103 14.87 3.40 14.43
N GLU A 104 15.89 3.93 13.76
CA GLU A 104 17.28 3.77 14.19
C GLU A 104 17.51 4.44 15.56
N ALA A 105 16.98 5.64 15.76
CA ALA A 105 17.02 6.34 17.04
C ALA A 105 16.31 5.55 18.15
N ALA A 106 15.10 5.04 17.89
CA ALA A 106 14.36 4.22 18.85
C ALA A 106 15.13 2.93 19.21
N LEU A 107 15.76 2.29 18.23
CA LEU A 107 16.52 1.05 18.44
C LEU A 107 17.80 1.29 19.24
N ARG A 108 18.50 2.41 19.00
CA ARG A 108 19.66 2.83 19.82
C ARG A 108 19.27 3.10 21.28
N ILE A 109 18.15 3.80 21.51
CA ILE A 109 17.65 4.08 22.87
C ILE A 109 17.25 2.78 23.57
N GLY A 110 16.55 1.87 22.87
CA GLY A 110 16.17 0.57 23.41
C GLY A 110 17.39 -0.27 23.80
N LEU A 111 18.43 -0.30 22.96
CA LEU A 111 19.68 -1.02 23.24
C LEU A 111 20.41 -0.45 24.47
N ALA A 112 20.50 0.88 24.58
CA ALA A 112 21.16 1.54 25.70
C ALA A 112 20.46 1.23 27.03
N LEU A 113 19.12 1.23 27.05
CA LEU A 113 18.34 0.85 28.23
C LEU A 113 18.55 -0.61 28.61
N LEU A 114 18.58 -1.51 27.62
CA LEU A 114 18.77 -2.94 27.85
C LEU A 114 20.14 -3.23 28.48
N LEU A 115 21.20 -2.57 27.97
CA LEU A 115 22.54 -2.65 28.56
C LEU A 115 22.59 -2.08 29.98
N ALA A 116 21.92 -0.96 30.24
CA ALA A 116 21.86 -0.37 31.59
C ALA A 116 21.18 -1.30 32.60
N VAL A 117 20.07 -1.95 32.21
CA VAL A 117 19.38 -2.95 33.04
C VAL A 117 20.28 -4.17 33.29
N LEU A 118 20.94 -4.67 32.25
CA LEU A 118 21.87 -5.79 32.36
C LEU A 118 23.01 -5.47 33.33
N TYR A 119 23.62 -4.29 33.20
CA TYR A 119 24.67 -3.81 34.09
C TYR A 119 24.20 -3.71 35.54
N CYS A 120 22.98 -3.18 35.76
CA CYS A 120 22.40 -3.05 37.10
C CYS A 120 22.13 -4.43 37.75
N MET A 121 21.63 -5.39 36.98
CA MET A 121 21.47 -6.79 37.43
C MET A 121 22.81 -7.44 37.78
N LEU A 122 23.83 -7.23 36.94
CA LEU A 122 25.19 -7.76 37.16
C LEU A 122 25.82 -7.16 38.41
N ALA A 123 25.73 -5.84 38.59
CA ALA A 123 26.20 -5.16 39.79
C ALA A 123 25.48 -5.71 41.03
N ARG A 124 24.15 -5.85 40.99
CA ARG A 124 23.40 -6.40 42.13
C ARG A 124 23.78 -7.85 42.44
N TRP A 125 24.07 -8.65 41.41
CA TRP A 125 24.55 -10.02 41.60
C TRP A 125 25.95 -10.06 42.24
N VAL A 126 26.90 -9.27 41.72
CA VAL A 126 28.27 -9.21 42.27
C VAL A 126 28.30 -8.68 43.70
N PHE A 127 27.62 -7.57 43.98
CA PHE A 127 27.60 -6.97 45.31
C PHE A 127 26.71 -7.75 46.30
N GLY A 128 25.65 -8.40 45.83
CA GLY A 128 24.81 -9.27 46.66
C GLY A 128 25.43 -10.62 47.00
N LEU A 129 26.55 -11.00 46.36
CA LEU A 129 27.30 -12.22 46.69
C LEU A 129 28.40 -11.99 47.74
N VAL A 130 28.73 -10.71 48.00
CA VAL A 130 29.81 -10.29 48.91
C VAL A 130 29.29 -9.95 50.31
N PHE A 131 27.97 -9.86 50.48
CA PHE A 131 27.26 -9.74 51.76
C PHE A 131 26.50 -11.01 52.08
#